data_AF-A0A434NA47-F1
#
_entry.id   AF-A0A434NA47-F1
#
_cell.length_a   1.000
_cell.length_b   1.000
_cell.length_c   1.000
_cell.angle_alpha   90.00
_cell.angle_beta   90.00
_cell.angle_gamma   90.00
#
_symmetry.space_group_name_H-M   'P 1'
#
loop_
_entity.id
_entity.type
_entity.pdbx_description
1 polymer ?
#
loop_
_entity_poly.entity_id
_entity_poly.type
_entity_poly.pdbx_seq_one_letter_code
_entity_poly.pdbx_strand_id
1 'polypeptide(L)'
;MGCQMERKKISKEMLGDSLALRKLREHLVKVAKAKTTVMLRGESGTGKELVAKAIHELSPRAKQPFIKVNCAALTETLLESDLFGHEKGSFTDAINLRKGRFEAADKGTLFLDEIGEISGSFQAKLLRVLQEQEFERVGSNHTIKVDVRVIAATNRDLEKAVQRKEFRQDLYYRISVVTLRVPALRERRGDIPLLAAQFLKNFNTENDHTLTFAPEAIEVLMNCEFPGNIRELENCVQRTAVLATGPSILRTDFACCVGECLAAALWKNGPPTSENSTTIEPSAARAAPPVGDGQAPIGPATTRGRVPDADTVIAAMEKCGWVQAKAARLLGLTPRQIGYVLRKHGIEIKRL
;
A
#
# COMPACT_ATOMS: atom_id res chain seq x y z
N MET A 1 24.98 19.40 -27.23
CA MET A 1 25.54 18.09 -26.79
C MET A 1 24.98 17.59 -25.44
N GLY A 2 24.71 18.43 -24.43
CA GLY A 2 24.20 17.98 -23.11
C GLY A 2 22.88 17.18 -23.12
N CYS A 3 21.85 17.63 -23.86
CA CYS A 3 20.54 16.97 -23.88
C CYS A 3 20.56 15.54 -24.48
N GLN A 4 21.49 15.23 -25.40
CA GLN A 4 21.59 13.89 -26.00
C GLN A 4 22.27 12.88 -25.06
N MET A 5 23.26 13.30 -24.27
CA MET A 5 23.89 12.45 -23.25
C MET A 5 22.96 12.20 -22.06
N GLU A 6 22.23 13.22 -21.62
CA GLU A 6 21.20 13.09 -20.57
C GLU A 6 20.11 12.09 -20.98
N ARG A 7 19.62 12.15 -22.23
CA ARG A 7 18.64 11.20 -22.77
C ARG A 7 19.16 9.76 -22.80
N LYS A 8 20.43 9.54 -23.18
CA LYS A 8 21.07 8.20 -23.21
C LYS A 8 21.23 7.57 -21.82
N LYS A 9 21.43 8.38 -20.77
CA LYS A 9 21.57 7.88 -19.40
C LYS A 9 20.22 7.43 -18.83
N ILE A 10 19.16 8.24 -19.04
CA ILE A 10 17.79 7.92 -18.62
C ILE A 10 17.26 6.66 -19.33
N SER A 11 17.54 6.51 -20.63
CA SER A 11 17.11 5.33 -21.40
C SER A 11 17.74 4.02 -20.92
N LYS A 12 18.88 4.07 -20.21
CA LYS A 12 19.54 2.87 -19.69
C LYS A 12 18.90 2.38 -18.38
N GLU A 13 18.39 3.28 -17.55
CA GLU A 13 17.78 2.92 -16.25
C GLU A 13 16.26 2.76 -16.33
N MET A 14 15.56 3.55 -17.17
CA MET A 14 14.14 3.37 -17.43
C MET A 14 13.95 2.68 -18.78
N LEU A 15 13.70 1.38 -18.78
CA LEU A 15 13.43 0.61 -19.99
C LEU A 15 12.03 0.89 -20.54
N GLY A 16 11.92 0.95 -21.88
CA GLY A 16 10.66 1.10 -22.62
C GLY A 16 10.71 2.21 -23.67
N ASP A 17 9.79 2.17 -24.62
CA ASP A 17 9.66 3.14 -25.71
C ASP A 17 8.22 3.61 -25.95
N SER A 18 7.28 3.23 -25.08
CA SER A 18 5.91 3.70 -25.11
C SER A 18 5.80 5.23 -25.09
N LEU A 19 4.76 5.76 -25.74
CA LEU A 19 4.48 7.20 -25.78
C LEU A 19 4.33 7.80 -24.38
N ALA A 20 3.70 7.07 -23.45
CA ALA A 20 3.54 7.49 -22.06
C ALA A 20 4.89 7.67 -21.36
N LEU A 21 5.82 6.73 -21.55
CA LEU A 21 7.15 6.81 -20.97
C LEU A 21 8.00 7.91 -21.61
N ARG A 22 7.89 8.11 -22.93
CA ARG A 22 8.57 9.23 -23.63
C ARG A 22 8.12 10.60 -23.09
N LYS A 23 6.81 10.81 -22.95
CA LYS A 23 6.25 12.04 -22.34
C LYS A 23 6.75 12.24 -20.92
N LEU A 24 6.79 11.18 -20.10
CA LEU A 24 7.35 11.24 -18.76
C LEU A 24 8.82 11.70 -18.79
N ARG A 25 9.67 11.08 -19.63
CA ARG A 25 11.10 11.46 -19.76
C ARG A 25 11.27 12.94 -20.15
N GLU A 26 10.45 13.46 -21.05
CA GLU A 26 10.49 14.88 -21.43
C GLU A 26 10.17 15.80 -20.24
N HIS A 27 9.18 15.43 -19.43
CA HIS A 27 8.86 16.16 -18.20
C HIS A 27 10.00 16.05 -17.17
N LEU A 28 10.62 14.88 -17.00
CA LEU A 28 11.73 14.69 -16.07
C LEU A 28 12.89 15.67 -16.35
N VAL A 29 13.27 15.83 -17.62
CA VAL A 29 14.37 16.76 -17.99
C VAL A 29 14.04 18.21 -17.63
N LYS A 30 12.78 18.63 -17.77
CA LYS A 30 12.33 19.98 -17.39
C LYS A 30 12.30 20.14 -15.86
N VAL A 31 11.70 19.19 -15.17
CA VAL A 31 11.48 19.23 -13.72
C VAL A 31 12.79 19.06 -12.93
N ALA A 32 13.74 18.30 -13.44
CA ALA A 32 15.02 18.07 -12.77
C ALA A 32 15.83 19.36 -12.55
N LYS A 33 15.70 20.34 -13.45
CA LYS A 33 16.40 21.64 -13.36
C LYS A 33 15.83 22.56 -12.28
N ALA A 34 14.56 22.37 -11.91
CA ALA A 34 13.92 23.18 -10.88
C ALA A 34 14.36 22.73 -9.47
N LYS A 35 14.48 23.68 -8.54
CA LYS A 35 14.76 23.40 -7.11
C LYS A 35 13.51 23.02 -6.32
N THR A 36 12.34 23.10 -6.93
CA THR A 36 11.05 22.89 -6.27
C THR A 36 10.81 21.44 -5.87
N THR A 37 9.81 21.24 -4.99
CA THR A 37 9.30 19.94 -4.60
C THR A 37 8.59 19.27 -5.77
N VAL A 38 8.75 17.95 -5.87
CA VAL A 38 8.14 17.14 -6.92
C VAL A 38 7.32 16.04 -6.28
N MET A 39 6.06 15.91 -6.69
CA MET A 39 5.17 14.82 -6.28
C MET A 39 5.07 13.79 -7.40
N LEU A 40 5.42 12.53 -7.10
CA LEU A 40 5.26 11.40 -7.99
C LEU A 40 3.98 10.64 -7.66
N ARG A 41 3.04 10.60 -8.60
CA ARG A 41 1.80 9.84 -8.50
C ARG A 41 1.88 8.59 -9.32
N GLY A 42 1.51 7.46 -8.74
CA GLY A 42 1.45 6.21 -9.50
C GLY A 42 1.22 5.03 -8.59
N GLU A 43 0.68 3.96 -9.18
CA GLU A 43 0.43 2.71 -8.47
C GLU A 43 1.72 2.12 -7.88
N SER A 44 1.53 1.21 -6.92
CA SER A 44 2.66 0.45 -6.37
C SER A 44 3.32 -0.39 -7.47
N GLY A 45 4.64 -0.52 -7.39
CA GLY A 45 5.41 -1.29 -8.37
C GLY A 45 5.61 -0.63 -9.75
N THR A 46 5.22 0.63 -9.96
CA THR A 46 5.40 1.34 -11.25
C THR A 46 6.83 1.85 -11.50
N GLY A 47 7.70 1.84 -10.49
CA GLY A 47 9.07 2.35 -10.56
C GLY A 47 9.24 3.82 -10.15
N LYS A 48 8.41 4.33 -9.22
CA LYS A 48 8.50 5.71 -8.71
C LYS A 48 9.90 6.06 -8.18
N GLU A 49 10.57 5.11 -7.54
CA GLU A 49 11.95 5.29 -7.05
C GLU A 49 12.95 5.55 -8.18
N LEU A 50 12.84 4.82 -9.31
CA LEU A 50 13.69 5.04 -10.49
C LEU A 50 13.44 6.43 -11.09
N VAL A 51 12.18 6.86 -11.11
CA VAL A 51 11.80 8.21 -11.56
C VAL A 51 12.42 9.28 -10.65
N ALA A 52 12.34 9.11 -9.33
CA ALA A 52 12.94 10.03 -8.36
C ALA A 52 14.47 10.10 -8.51
N LYS A 53 15.12 8.94 -8.68
CA LYS A 53 16.57 8.86 -8.95
C LYS A 53 16.93 9.60 -10.24
N ALA A 54 16.18 9.39 -11.32
CA ALA A 54 16.39 10.10 -12.58
C ALA A 54 16.27 11.62 -12.42
N ILE A 55 15.29 12.12 -11.66
CA ILE A 55 15.15 13.56 -11.36
C ILE A 55 16.38 14.08 -10.64
N HIS A 56 16.88 13.35 -9.63
CA HIS A 56 18.07 13.73 -8.89
C HIS A 56 19.32 13.78 -9.79
N GLU A 57 19.56 12.73 -10.58
CA GLU A 57 20.74 12.62 -11.45
C GLU A 57 20.78 13.66 -12.59
N LEU A 58 19.62 14.17 -13.00
CA LEU A 58 19.50 15.22 -14.01
C LEU A 58 19.50 16.63 -13.40
N SER A 59 19.53 16.74 -12.08
CA SER A 59 19.47 18.01 -11.38
C SER A 59 20.86 18.62 -11.17
N PRO A 60 20.95 19.92 -10.85
CA PRO A 60 22.21 20.53 -10.40
C PRO A 60 22.82 19.86 -9.15
N ARG A 61 22.03 19.04 -8.42
CA ARG A 61 22.43 18.31 -7.21
C ARG A 61 22.85 16.86 -7.50
N ALA A 62 23.07 16.46 -8.74
CA ALA A 62 23.39 15.07 -9.12
C ALA A 62 24.65 14.47 -8.46
N LYS A 63 25.58 15.31 -7.98
CA LYS A 63 26.78 14.89 -7.23
C LYS A 63 26.59 14.88 -5.72
N GLN A 64 25.45 15.36 -5.24
CA GLN A 64 25.13 15.48 -3.81
C GLN A 64 24.39 14.23 -3.33
N PRO A 65 24.21 14.02 -2.02
CA PRO A 65 23.52 12.85 -1.50
C PRO A 65 22.09 12.71 -2.04
N PHE A 66 21.71 11.47 -2.38
CA PHE A 66 20.33 11.08 -2.65
C PHE A 66 19.87 10.09 -1.57
N ILE A 67 19.11 10.61 -0.60
CA ILE A 67 18.66 9.84 0.55
C ILE A 67 17.21 9.40 0.32
N LYS A 68 16.91 8.13 0.57
CA LYS A 68 15.58 7.53 0.36
C LYS A 68 14.99 7.12 1.69
N VAL A 69 13.70 7.38 1.88
CA VAL A 69 12.95 6.99 3.07
C VAL A 69 11.59 6.47 2.64
N ASN A 70 11.23 5.28 3.11
CA ASN A 70 9.90 4.73 2.95
C ASN A 70 9.10 5.03 4.22
N CYS A 71 8.09 5.89 4.10
CA CYS A 71 7.28 6.34 5.23
C CYS A 71 6.34 5.25 5.77
N ALA A 72 5.99 4.25 4.96
CA ALA A 72 5.10 3.16 5.35
C ALA A 72 5.82 2.01 6.09
N ALA A 73 7.16 1.98 6.05
CA ALA A 73 7.94 0.87 6.60
C ALA A 73 8.20 0.95 8.12
N LEU A 74 8.01 2.13 8.72
CA LEU A 74 8.38 2.42 10.10
C LEU A 74 7.15 2.84 10.92
N THR A 75 7.18 2.55 12.22
CA THR A 75 6.25 3.17 13.17
C THR A 75 6.51 4.67 13.24
N GLU A 76 5.51 5.44 13.67
CA GLU A 76 5.62 6.90 13.75
C GLU A 76 6.86 7.38 14.54
N THR A 77 7.12 6.80 15.71
CA THR A 77 8.26 7.18 16.55
C THR A 77 9.60 6.87 15.89
N LEU A 78 9.70 5.72 15.20
CA LEU A 78 10.91 5.35 14.45
C LEU A 78 11.08 6.18 13.19
N LEU A 79 9.99 6.56 12.52
CA LEU A 79 10.01 7.43 11.35
C LEU A 79 10.52 8.82 11.72
N GLU A 80 10.04 9.39 12.84
CA GLU A 80 10.52 10.67 13.36
C GLU A 80 12.01 10.62 13.70
N SER A 81 12.42 9.57 14.42
CA SER A 81 13.80 9.35 14.81
C SER A 81 14.72 9.14 13.60
N ASP A 82 14.28 8.44 12.55
CA ASP A 82 15.08 8.25 11.34
C ASP A 82 15.15 9.56 10.52
N LEU A 83 14.04 10.26 10.30
CA LEU A 83 14.02 11.48 9.48
C LEU A 83 14.70 12.68 10.14
N PHE A 84 14.39 12.96 11.41
CA PHE A 84 14.88 14.14 12.13
C PHE A 84 16.07 13.84 13.05
N GLY A 85 16.34 12.58 13.37
CA GLY A 85 17.37 12.23 14.33
C GLY A 85 16.91 12.45 15.76
N HIS A 86 17.76 12.05 16.71
CA HIS A 86 17.45 12.14 18.13
C HIS A 86 18.70 12.41 18.98
N GLU A 87 18.46 13.05 20.12
CA GLU A 87 19.47 13.23 21.16
C GLU A 87 19.52 12.02 22.10
N LYS A 88 20.66 11.85 22.77
CA LYS A 88 20.81 10.78 23.77
C LYS A 88 19.76 10.94 24.87
N GLY A 89 19.04 9.87 25.18
CA GLY A 89 18.03 9.83 26.24
C GLY A 89 16.65 10.37 25.84
N SER A 90 16.40 10.66 24.56
CA SER A 90 15.09 11.16 24.10
C SER A 90 13.95 10.13 24.19
N PHE A 91 14.27 8.83 24.19
CA PHE A 91 13.34 7.71 24.43
C PHE A 91 14.13 6.50 24.95
N THR A 92 13.45 5.43 25.36
CA THR A 92 14.05 4.27 26.07
C THR A 92 15.24 3.64 25.34
N ASP A 93 15.20 3.60 24.01
CA ASP A 93 16.27 2.99 23.19
C ASP A 93 17.28 4.03 22.64
N ALA A 94 17.18 5.30 23.03
CA ALA A 94 18.05 6.39 22.57
C ALA A 94 19.40 6.41 23.31
N ILE A 95 20.19 5.35 23.13
CA ILE A 95 21.49 5.18 23.83
C ILE A 95 22.54 6.19 23.36
N ASN A 96 22.51 6.55 22.07
CA ASN A 96 23.46 7.43 21.42
C ASN A 96 22.74 8.51 20.61
N LEU A 97 23.42 9.63 20.37
CA LEU A 97 22.97 10.64 19.41
C LEU A 97 22.97 10.06 18.00
N ARG A 98 21.89 10.28 17.24
CA ARG A 98 21.77 9.86 15.84
C ARG A 98 21.32 11.02 14.96
N LYS A 99 22.08 11.29 13.90
CA LYS A 99 21.69 12.26 12.87
C LYS A 99 20.54 11.72 12.02
N GLY A 100 19.60 12.60 11.70
CA GLY A 100 18.46 12.26 10.85
C GLY A 100 18.78 12.23 9.36
N ARG A 101 17.85 11.68 8.56
CA ARG A 101 17.93 11.69 7.09
C ARG A 101 17.91 13.09 6.49
N PHE A 102 17.25 14.07 7.12
CA PHE A 102 17.30 15.46 6.67
C PHE A 102 18.72 16.04 6.77
N GLU A 103 19.44 15.77 7.86
CA GLU A 103 20.86 16.17 7.98
C GLU A 103 21.73 15.45 6.95
N ALA A 104 21.51 14.15 6.76
CA ALA A 104 22.27 13.35 5.80
C ALA A 104 22.01 13.78 4.34
N ALA A 105 20.86 14.41 4.07
CA ALA A 105 20.47 14.90 2.77
C ALA A 105 20.77 16.38 2.55
N ASP A 106 21.46 17.07 3.48
CA ASP A 106 21.77 18.48 3.35
C ASP A 106 22.51 18.78 2.04
N LYS A 107 22.09 19.85 1.34
CA LYS A 107 22.50 20.24 -0.03
C LYS A 107 22.16 19.22 -1.12
N GLY A 108 21.58 18.07 -0.76
CA GLY A 108 21.23 16.97 -1.62
C GLY A 108 19.74 16.89 -1.93
N THR A 109 19.24 15.66 -2.06
CA THR A 109 17.84 15.37 -2.35
C THR A 109 17.34 14.26 -1.43
N LEU A 110 16.16 14.47 -0.84
CA LEU A 110 15.46 13.50 -0.01
C LEU A 110 14.24 12.97 -0.78
N PHE A 111 14.18 11.67 -0.96
CA PHE A 111 13.05 10.96 -1.53
C PHE A 111 12.20 10.36 -0.43
N LEU A 112 10.92 10.75 -0.38
CA LEU A 112 9.92 10.26 0.57
C LEU A 112 8.91 9.38 -0.18
N ASP A 113 9.00 8.06 -0.03
CA ASP A 113 8.06 7.12 -0.61
C ASP A 113 6.89 6.84 0.32
N GLU A 114 5.73 6.60 -0.28
CA GLU A 114 4.44 6.42 0.40
C GLU A 114 4.10 7.52 1.42
N ILE A 115 4.28 8.78 1.01
CA ILE A 115 3.99 9.96 1.85
C ILE A 115 2.50 10.06 2.26
N GLY A 116 1.61 9.31 1.61
CA GLY A 116 0.19 9.28 1.98
C GLY A 116 -0.12 8.49 3.25
N GLU A 117 0.85 7.75 3.79
CA GLU A 117 0.66 6.90 4.99
C GLU A 117 1.14 7.54 6.30
N ILE A 118 1.60 8.79 6.26
CA ILE A 118 2.13 9.48 7.46
C ILE A 118 1.01 9.97 8.41
N SER A 119 1.29 9.93 9.71
CA SER A 119 0.40 10.44 10.75
C SER A 119 0.21 11.96 10.68
N GLY A 120 -0.89 12.48 11.23
CA GLY A 120 -1.17 13.92 11.26
C GLY A 120 -0.13 14.75 12.04
N SER A 121 0.41 14.20 13.12
CA SER A 121 1.53 14.79 13.90
C SER A 121 2.80 14.88 13.05
N PHE A 122 3.11 13.82 12.30
CA PHE A 122 4.26 13.81 11.40
C PHE A 122 4.10 14.83 10.27
N GLN A 123 2.90 14.97 9.72
CA GLN A 123 2.59 15.97 8.69
C GLN A 123 2.91 17.39 9.15
N ALA A 124 2.60 17.74 10.41
CA ALA A 124 2.90 19.05 10.97
C ALA A 124 4.41 19.33 11.04
N LYS A 125 5.19 18.33 11.49
CA LYS A 125 6.67 18.44 11.57
C LYS A 125 7.27 18.57 10.18
N LEU A 126 6.86 17.73 9.24
CA LEU A 126 7.34 17.78 7.86
C LEU A 126 7.02 19.12 7.19
N LEU A 127 5.83 19.68 7.43
CA LEU A 127 5.46 20.99 6.93
C LEU A 127 6.43 22.08 7.39
N ARG A 128 6.77 22.09 8.68
CA ARG A 128 7.72 23.06 9.26
C ARG A 128 9.07 22.99 8.54
N VAL A 129 9.60 21.79 8.33
CA VAL A 129 10.89 21.62 7.61
C VAL A 129 10.80 22.09 6.16
N LEU A 130 9.70 21.80 5.47
CA LEU A 130 9.52 22.23 4.08
C LEU A 130 9.31 23.74 3.94
N GLN A 131 8.78 24.42 4.95
CA GLN A 131 8.53 25.86 4.95
C GLN A 131 9.76 26.65 5.40
N GLU A 132 10.32 26.29 6.56
CA GLU A 132 11.37 27.04 7.25
C GLU A 132 12.77 26.56 6.88
N GLN A 133 12.92 25.39 6.24
CA GLN A 133 14.21 24.73 6.03
C GLN A 133 14.96 24.43 7.33
N GLU A 134 14.20 24.25 8.41
CA GLU A 134 14.69 24.10 9.77
C GLU A 134 13.92 22.99 10.48
N PHE A 135 14.59 22.25 11.34
CA PHE A 135 13.97 21.23 12.19
C PHE A 135 14.73 21.06 13.50
N GLU A 136 14.10 20.38 14.45
CA GLU A 136 14.67 20.04 15.75
C GLU A 136 14.77 18.51 15.86
N ARG A 137 15.85 18.01 16.48
CA ARG A 137 15.96 16.58 16.80
C ARG A 137 14.94 16.19 17.86
N VAL A 138 14.54 14.92 17.86
CA VAL A 138 13.68 14.40 18.93
C VAL A 138 14.41 14.54 20.28
N GLY A 139 13.77 15.23 21.22
CA GLY A 139 14.32 15.52 22.55
C GLY A 139 15.28 16.71 22.62
N SER A 140 15.44 17.48 21.53
CA SER A 140 16.26 18.70 21.48
C SER A 140 15.43 19.92 21.15
N ASN A 141 15.80 21.07 21.70
CA ASN A 141 15.29 22.37 21.28
C ASN A 141 16.26 23.11 20.35
N HIS A 142 17.35 22.44 19.94
CA HIS A 142 18.34 23.03 19.04
C HIS A 142 17.85 22.93 17.60
N THR A 143 17.58 24.09 16.98
CA THR A 143 17.17 24.20 15.59
C THR A 143 18.35 23.98 14.64
N ILE A 144 18.15 23.12 13.63
CA ILE A 144 19.13 22.77 12.60
C ILE A 144 18.60 23.23 11.25
N LYS A 145 19.38 24.05 10.54
CA LYS A 145 19.04 24.49 9.17
C LYS A 145 19.59 23.51 8.13
N VAL A 146 18.81 23.20 7.11
CA VAL A 146 19.20 22.29 6.00
C VAL A 146 18.66 22.76 4.65
N ASP A 147 19.44 22.62 3.59
CA ASP A 147 18.98 22.89 2.21
C ASP A 147 18.70 21.57 1.46
N VAL A 148 17.50 21.02 1.64
CA VAL A 148 17.11 19.74 1.05
C VAL A 148 16.05 19.92 -0.04
N ARG A 149 16.31 19.34 -1.22
CA ARG A 149 15.29 19.19 -2.25
C ARG A 149 14.45 17.96 -1.93
N VAL A 150 13.14 18.09 -1.87
CA VAL A 150 12.25 16.96 -1.56
C VAL A 150 11.54 16.46 -2.81
N ILE A 151 11.58 15.14 -3.01
CA ILE A 151 10.76 14.42 -3.98
C ILE A 151 9.86 13.48 -3.17
N ALA A 152 8.55 13.66 -3.27
CA ALA A 152 7.57 12.81 -2.58
C ALA A 152 6.92 11.85 -3.56
N ALA A 153 6.53 10.66 -3.12
CA ALA A 153 5.80 9.68 -3.91
C ALA A 153 4.65 9.09 -3.12
N THR A 154 3.55 8.78 -3.82
CA THR A 154 2.42 8.04 -3.22
C THR A 154 1.56 7.37 -4.30
N ASN A 155 0.95 6.24 -3.92
CA ASN A 155 -0.12 5.59 -4.68
C ASN A 155 -1.53 6.06 -4.27
N ARG A 156 -1.69 6.79 -3.17
CA ARG A 156 -2.99 7.26 -2.67
C ARG A 156 -3.43 8.52 -3.41
N ASP A 157 -4.74 8.72 -3.45
CA ASP A 157 -5.38 9.98 -3.84
C ASP A 157 -5.33 10.92 -2.62
N LEU A 158 -4.43 11.91 -2.65
CA LEU A 158 -4.24 12.79 -1.49
C LEU A 158 -5.33 13.85 -1.45
N GLU A 159 -5.93 14.17 -2.58
CA GLU A 159 -7.01 15.13 -2.74
C GLU A 159 -8.24 14.62 -1.99
N LYS A 160 -8.56 13.33 -2.15
CA LYS A 160 -9.57 12.66 -1.31
C LYS A 160 -9.16 12.56 0.16
N ALA A 161 -7.89 12.27 0.45
CA ALA A 161 -7.42 12.20 1.83
C ALA A 161 -7.53 13.56 2.55
N VAL A 162 -7.29 14.67 1.85
CA VAL A 162 -7.49 16.04 2.34
C VAL A 162 -8.98 16.31 2.59
N GLN A 163 -9.86 15.93 1.66
CA GLN A 163 -11.32 16.07 1.85
C GLN A 163 -11.82 15.29 3.08
N ARG A 164 -11.22 14.12 3.35
CA ARG A 164 -11.52 13.29 4.53
C ARG A 164 -10.79 13.74 5.81
N LYS A 165 -10.01 14.83 5.77
CA LYS A 165 -9.19 15.34 6.87
C LYS A 165 -8.13 14.35 7.39
N GLU A 166 -7.76 13.35 6.57
CA GLU A 166 -6.67 12.40 6.86
C GLU A 166 -5.30 12.98 6.50
N PHE A 167 -5.28 13.96 5.58
CA PHE A 167 -4.08 14.65 5.15
C PHE A 167 -4.28 16.16 5.21
N ARG A 168 -3.28 16.90 5.69
CA ARG A 168 -3.39 18.35 5.83
C ARG A 168 -3.29 19.05 4.48
N GLN A 169 -4.18 20.02 4.29
CA GLN A 169 -4.27 20.79 3.05
C GLN A 169 -3.02 21.67 2.81
N ASP A 170 -2.46 22.25 3.86
CA ASP A 170 -1.25 23.08 3.78
C ASP A 170 -0.02 22.30 3.33
N LEU A 171 0.18 21.09 3.89
CA LEU A 171 1.24 20.18 3.46
C LEU A 171 1.03 19.73 2.02
N TYR A 172 -0.20 19.38 1.64
CA TYR A 172 -0.52 19.00 0.26
C TYR A 172 -0.06 20.05 -0.76
N TYR A 173 -0.38 21.32 -0.53
CA TYR A 173 0.06 22.39 -1.45
C TYR A 173 1.58 22.61 -1.45
N ARG A 174 2.28 22.34 -0.34
CA ARG A 174 3.74 22.48 -0.27
C ARG A 174 4.50 21.34 -0.98
N ILE A 175 3.96 20.13 -0.98
CA ILE A 175 4.56 18.97 -1.64
C ILE A 175 4.14 18.82 -3.10
N SER A 176 2.92 19.25 -3.46
CA SER A 176 2.32 19.11 -4.78
C SER A 176 2.57 20.33 -5.68
N VAL A 177 3.80 20.87 -5.69
CA VAL A 177 4.14 22.03 -6.54
C VAL A 177 4.28 21.63 -8.00
N VAL A 178 4.95 20.50 -8.26
CA VAL A 178 5.01 19.88 -9.58
C VAL A 178 4.64 18.41 -9.43
N THR A 179 3.58 18.00 -10.11
CA THR A 179 3.06 16.63 -10.02
C THR A 179 3.34 15.86 -11.31
N LEU A 180 4.00 14.72 -11.20
CA LEU A 180 4.31 13.82 -12.30
C LEU A 180 3.58 12.49 -12.08
N ARG A 181 2.78 12.10 -13.07
CA ARG A 181 2.14 10.79 -13.10
C ARG A 181 3.06 9.75 -13.73
N VAL A 182 3.39 8.71 -12.99
CA VAL A 182 4.10 7.52 -13.46
C VAL A 182 3.05 6.53 -14.00
N PRO A 183 3.08 6.19 -15.30
CA PRO A 183 2.06 5.35 -15.92
C PRO A 183 2.13 3.91 -15.40
N ALA A 184 0.96 3.31 -15.23
CA ALA A 184 0.84 1.89 -14.92
C ALA A 184 1.34 1.03 -16.09
N LEU A 185 1.78 -0.19 -15.84
CA LEU A 185 2.33 -1.09 -16.85
C LEU A 185 1.30 -1.40 -17.95
N ARG A 186 0.02 -1.53 -17.58
CA ARG A 186 -1.10 -1.68 -18.53
C ARG A 186 -1.32 -0.51 -19.48
N GLU A 187 -0.85 0.69 -19.14
CA GLU A 187 -0.90 1.88 -20.02
C GLU A 187 0.29 1.92 -20.99
N ARG A 188 1.28 1.03 -20.79
CA ARG A 188 2.50 0.91 -21.59
C ARG A 188 2.82 -0.54 -21.92
N ARG A 189 1.81 -1.31 -22.35
CA ARG A 189 1.96 -2.75 -22.68
C ARG A 189 3.08 -3.04 -23.68
N GLY A 190 3.34 -2.13 -24.62
CA GLY A 190 4.46 -2.25 -25.57
C GLY A 190 5.84 -2.34 -24.93
N ASP A 191 5.99 -1.94 -23.66
CA ASP A 191 7.25 -2.02 -22.92
C ASP A 191 7.44 -3.39 -22.21
N ILE A 192 6.39 -4.22 -22.11
CA ILE A 192 6.40 -5.51 -21.39
C ILE A 192 7.47 -6.47 -21.96
N PRO A 193 7.57 -6.70 -23.29
CA PRO A 193 8.55 -7.65 -23.83
C PRO A 193 9.99 -7.26 -23.50
N LEU A 194 10.30 -5.95 -23.57
CA LEU A 194 11.62 -5.42 -23.26
C LEU A 194 11.96 -5.58 -21.77
N LEU A 195 11.00 -5.27 -20.89
CA LEU A 195 11.16 -5.44 -19.44
C LEU A 195 11.35 -6.92 -19.08
N ALA A 196 10.50 -7.79 -19.62
CA ALA A 196 10.55 -9.23 -19.37
C ALA A 196 11.90 -9.83 -19.83
N ALA A 197 12.37 -9.45 -21.02
CA ALA A 197 13.67 -9.89 -21.53
C ALA A 197 14.83 -9.45 -20.61
N GLN A 198 14.78 -8.23 -20.05
CA GLN A 198 15.79 -7.78 -19.10
C GLN A 198 15.74 -8.59 -17.79
N PHE A 199 14.55 -8.85 -17.24
CA PHE A 199 14.43 -9.65 -16.02
C PHE A 199 14.90 -11.09 -16.22
N LEU A 200 14.57 -11.70 -17.36
CA LEU A 200 15.05 -13.03 -17.70
C LEU A 200 16.57 -13.06 -17.87
N LYS A 201 17.15 -12.01 -18.48
CA LYS A 201 18.60 -11.88 -18.60
C LYS A 201 19.28 -11.78 -17.23
N ASN A 202 18.72 -11.01 -16.30
CA ASN A 202 19.24 -10.90 -14.94
C ASN A 202 19.17 -12.27 -14.23
N PHE A 203 18.02 -12.93 -14.30
CA PHE A 203 17.82 -14.27 -13.75
C PHE A 203 18.84 -15.28 -14.31
N ASN A 204 19.02 -15.30 -15.63
CA ASN A 204 19.99 -16.17 -16.30
C ASN A 204 21.42 -15.92 -15.82
N THR A 205 21.79 -14.65 -15.62
CA THR A 205 23.13 -14.27 -15.15
C THR A 205 23.36 -14.69 -13.69
N GLU A 206 22.33 -14.60 -12.85
CA GLU A 206 22.41 -14.94 -11.42
C GLU A 206 22.37 -16.46 -11.17
N ASN A 207 21.77 -17.24 -12.07
CA ASN A 207 21.54 -18.67 -11.90
C ASN A 207 22.32 -19.53 -12.90
N ASP A 208 23.23 -18.94 -13.69
CA ASP A 208 23.99 -19.62 -14.76
C ASP A 208 23.10 -20.39 -15.76
N HIS A 209 21.96 -19.78 -16.11
CA HIS A 209 21.00 -20.31 -17.08
C HIS A 209 21.07 -19.57 -18.42
N THR A 210 20.51 -20.17 -19.47
CA THR A 210 20.39 -19.55 -20.81
C THR A 210 18.96 -19.63 -21.34
N LEU A 211 17.98 -19.36 -20.48
CA LEU A 211 16.57 -19.42 -20.84
C LEU A 211 16.20 -18.31 -21.83
N THR A 212 15.28 -18.62 -22.74
CA THR A 212 14.69 -17.66 -23.68
C THR A 212 13.17 -17.70 -23.60
N PHE A 213 12.47 -16.68 -24.12
CA PHE A 213 11.01 -16.73 -24.24
C PHE A 213 10.61 -17.21 -25.63
N ALA A 214 9.68 -18.16 -25.70
CA ALA A 214 8.96 -18.42 -26.95
C ALA A 214 7.99 -17.25 -27.26
N PRO A 215 7.61 -17.03 -28.54
CA PRO A 215 6.65 -15.98 -28.90
C PRO A 215 5.34 -16.06 -28.10
N GLU A 216 4.81 -17.27 -27.91
CA GLU A 216 3.57 -17.49 -27.17
C GLU A 216 3.68 -17.15 -25.67
N ALA A 217 4.88 -17.27 -25.09
CA ALA A 217 5.13 -16.83 -23.71
C ALA A 217 5.05 -15.30 -23.57
N ILE A 218 5.56 -14.57 -24.56
CA ILE A 218 5.44 -13.11 -24.60
C ILE A 218 3.99 -12.67 -24.76
N GLU A 219 3.20 -13.37 -25.58
CA GLU A 219 1.77 -13.09 -25.73
C GLU A 219 1.00 -13.25 -24.42
N VAL A 220 1.32 -14.27 -23.61
CA VAL A 220 0.75 -14.43 -22.26
C VAL A 220 1.05 -13.20 -21.42
N LEU A 221 2.32 -12.78 -21.33
CA LEU A 221 2.74 -11.62 -20.56
C LEU A 221 2.03 -10.34 -21.03
N MET A 222 1.92 -10.11 -22.35
CA MET A 222 1.29 -8.91 -22.90
C MET A 222 -0.23 -8.82 -22.63
N ASN A 223 -0.89 -9.97 -22.44
CA ASN A 223 -2.31 -10.05 -22.14
C ASN A 223 -2.64 -9.98 -20.64
N CYS A 224 -1.62 -10.05 -19.76
CA CYS A 224 -1.80 -9.84 -18.33
C CYS A 224 -2.00 -8.36 -17.97
N GLU A 225 -2.77 -8.10 -16.90
CA GLU A 225 -3.05 -6.73 -16.46
C GLU A 225 -1.93 -6.14 -15.59
N PHE A 226 -1.18 -6.98 -14.87
CA PHE A 226 -0.14 -6.61 -13.91
C PHE A 226 -0.54 -5.46 -12.96
N PRO A 227 -1.51 -5.66 -12.06
CA PRO A 227 -1.87 -4.68 -11.03
C PRO A 227 -0.73 -4.32 -10.07
N GLY A 228 0.21 -5.23 -9.82
CA GLY A 228 1.48 -4.96 -9.12
C GLY A 228 2.58 -4.42 -10.05
N ASN A 229 2.22 -4.05 -11.27
CA ASN A 229 3.05 -3.38 -12.27
C ASN A 229 4.38 -4.11 -12.53
N ILE A 230 5.51 -3.40 -12.53
CA ILE A 230 6.83 -3.95 -12.85
C ILE A 230 7.24 -5.01 -11.82
N ARG A 231 6.93 -4.79 -10.53
CA ARG A 231 7.26 -5.74 -9.46
C ARG A 231 6.57 -7.09 -9.66
N GLU A 232 5.32 -7.07 -10.10
CA GLU A 232 4.60 -8.30 -10.42
C GLU A 232 5.14 -8.98 -11.68
N LEU A 233 5.45 -8.21 -12.73
CA LEU A 233 6.07 -8.74 -13.94
C LEU A 233 7.42 -9.43 -13.62
N GLU A 234 8.27 -8.79 -12.83
CA GLU A 234 9.56 -9.35 -12.40
C GLU A 234 9.39 -10.67 -11.65
N ASN A 235 8.50 -10.69 -10.65
CA ASN A 235 8.17 -11.91 -9.90
C ASN A 235 7.60 -13.01 -10.80
N CYS A 236 6.75 -12.64 -11.76
CA CYS A 236 6.16 -13.58 -12.72
C CYS A 236 7.24 -14.22 -13.60
N VAL A 237 8.15 -13.41 -14.15
CA VAL A 237 9.28 -13.88 -14.95
C VAL A 237 10.19 -14.79 -14.14
N GLN A 238 10.58 -14.38 -12.92
CA GLN A 238 11.42 -15.19 -12.04
C GLN A 238 10.76 -16.54 -11.71
N ARG A 239 9.49 -16.52 -11.27
CA ARG A 239 8.79 -17.76 -10.91
C ARG A 239 8.69 -18.71 -12.09
N THR A 240 8.34 -18.20 -13.26
CA THR A 240 8.24 -19.02 -14.48
C THR A 240 9.60 -19.54 -14.92
N ALA A 241 10.66 -18.74 -14.80
CA ALA A 241 12.02 -19.18 -15.14
C ALA A 241 12.55 -20.27 -14.20
N VAL A 242 12.21 -20.24 -12.90
CA VAL A 242 12.55 -21.29 -11.93
C VAL A 242 11.86 -22.62 -12.23
N LEU A 243 10.60 -22.56 -12.71
CA LEU A 243 9.79 -23.75 -12.98
C LEU A 243 9.93 -24.28 -14.41
N ALA A 244 10.58 -23.52 -15.29
CA ALA A 244 10.81 -23.92 -16.68
C ALA A 244 11.69 -25.18 -16.74
N THR A 245 11.22 -26.19 -17.46
CA THR A 245 11.93 -27.47 -17.61
C THR A 245 12.83 -27.52 -18.84
N GLY A 246 12.58 -26.66 -19.82
CA GLY A 246 13.30 -26.59 -21.09
C GLY A 246 14.14 -25.32 -21.27
N PRO A 247 14.89 -25.22 -22.38
CA PRO A 247 15.73 -24.05 -22.68
C PRO A 247 14.91 -22.80 -23.10
N SER A 248 13.62 -22.97 -23.33
CA SER A 248 12.69 -21.89 -23.68
C SER A 248 11.48 -21.95 -22.76
N ILE A 249 11.08 -20.80 -22.23
CA ILE A 249 9.83 -20.60 -21.51
C ILE A 249 8.69 -20.63 -22.53
N LEU A 250 7.72 -21.51 -22.29
CA LEU A 250 6.54 -21.73 -23.12
C LEU A 250 5.28 -21.17 -22.42
N ARG A 251 4.18 -21.15 -23.16
CA ARG A 251 2.86 -20.75 -22.64
C ARG A 251 2.42 -21.57 -21.41
N THR A 252 2.74 -22.87 -21.40
CA THR A 252 2.36 -23.80 -20.32
C THR A 252 3.11 -23.58 -19.01
N ASP A 253 4.24 -22.86 -19.04
CA ASP A 253 5.05 -22.61 -17.84
C ASP A 253 4.47 -21.47 -16.97
N PHE A 254 3.47 -20.75 -17.48
CA PHE A 254 2.76 -19.72 -16.73
C PHE A 254 1.61 -20.30 -15.93
N ALA A 255 1.61 -20.08 -14.61
CA ALA A 255 0.53 -20.57 -13.74
C ALA A 255 -0.87 -20.06 -14.15
N CYS A 256 -0.99 -18.91 -14.82
CA CYS A 256 -2.28 -18.45 -15.33
C CYS A 256 -2.86 -19.34 -16.44
N CYS A 257 -2.02 -20.04 -17.18
CA CYS A 257 -2.43 -20.98 -18.21
C CYS A 257 -2.79 -22.35 -17.63
N VAL A 258 -2.36 -22.66 -16.41
CA VAL A 258 -2.64 -23.92 -15.70
C VAL A 258 -3.70 -23.74 -14.59
N GLY A 259 -4.24 -22.53 -14.42
CA GLY A 259 -5.29 -22.23 -13.43
C GLY A 259 -4.78 -21.97 -12.01
N GLU A 260 -3.46 -21.87 -11.82
CA GLU A 260 -2.79 -21.70 -10.52
C GLU A 260 -2.31 -20.24 -10.29
N CYS A 261 -2.86 -19.28 -11.04
CA CYS A 261 -2.48 -17.88 -10.87
C CYS A 261 -3.13 -17.26 -9.63
N LEU A 262 -2.41 -17.34 -8.51
CA LEU A 262 -2.78 -16.69 -7.25
C LEU A 262 -2.89 -15.16 -7.37
N ALA A 263 -2.15 -14.55 -8.30
CA ALA A 263 -2.21 -13.10 -8.51
C ALA A 263 -3.58 -12.65 -9.02
N ALA A 264 -4.25 -13.44 -9.87
CA ALA A 264 -5.59 -13.13 -10.36
C ALA A 264 -6.65 -13.14 -9.24
N ALA A 265 -6.44 -13.92 -8.17
CA ALA A 265 -7.36 -14.00 -7.03
C ALA A 265 -7.32 -12.76 -6.13
N LEU A 266 -6.19 -12.03 -6.10
CA LEU A 266 -6.04 -10.81 -5.31
C LEU A 266 -6.94 -9.66 -5.81
N TRP A 267 -7.45 -9.75 -7.04
CA TRP A 267 -8.14 -8.64 -7.72
C TRP A 267 -9.55 -8.96 -8.21
N LYS A 268 -9.94 -10.25 -8.30
CA LYS A 268 -11.35 -10.63 -8.56
C LYS A 268 -12.31 -10.21 -7.44
N ASN A 269 -11.80 -9.80 -6.28
CA ASN A 269 -12.57 -9.20 -5.21
C ASN A 269 -12.43 -7.67 -5.25
N GLY A 270 -13.17 -7.01 -6.15
CA GLY A 270 -13.52 -5.60 -5.97
C GLY A 270 -14.38 -5.41 -4.71
N PRO A 271 -14.68 -4.15 -4.28
CA PRO A 271 -15.68 -3.93 -3.23
C PRO A 271 -16.96 -4.68 -3.62
N PRO A 272 -17.70 -5.27 -2.65
CA PRO A 272 -18.86 -6.09 -2.99
C PRO A 272 -19.87 -5.24 -3.73
N THR A 273 -19.96 -5.42 -5.05
CA THR A 273 -21.09 -4.97 -5.84
C THR A 273 -22.26 -5.81 -5.37
N SER A 274 -23.23 -5.14 -4.76
CA SER A 274 -24.48 -5.72 -4.33
C SER A 274 -25.25 -6.23 -5.55
N GLU A 275 -25.08 -7.49 -5.88
CA GLU A 275 -25.98 -8.21 -6.79
C GLU A 275 -26.45 -9.48 -6.09
N ASN A 276 -27.62 -9.35 -5.47
CA ASN A 276 -28.74 -10.28 -5.57
C ASN A 276 -29.88 -9.77 -4.69
N SER A 277 -30.69 -8.87 -5.25
CA SER A 277 -32.07 -8.65 -4.80
C SER A 277 -32.97 -9.03 -5.96
N THR A 278 -33.38 -10.28 -5.96
CA THR A 278 -34.40 -10.82 -6.85
C THR A 278 -35.67 -10.02 -6.63
N THR A 279 -36.04 -9.24 -7.65
CA THR A 279 -37.32 -8.53 -7.75
C THR A 279 -38.46 -9.54 -7.78
N ILE A 280 -39.33 -9.49 -6.78
CA ILE A 280 -40.69 -10.03 -6.85
C ILE A 280 -41.63 -8.82 -6.79
N GLU A 281 -42.39 -8.62 -7.84
CA GLU A 281 -43.38 -7.55 -8.02
C GLU A 281 -44.53 -7.65 -6.98
N PRO A 282 -45.11 -6.52 -6.52
CA PRO A 282 -46.33 -6.55 -5.73
C PRO A 282 -47.58 -6.28 -6.59
N SER A 283 -48.53 -7.23 -6.57
CA SER A 283 -49.89 -7.06 -7.09
C SER A 283 -50.81 -6.43 -6.03
N ALA A 284 -51.66 -5.52 -6.47
CA ALA A 284 -52.50 -4.66 -5.65
C ALA A 284 -53.91 -5.22 -5.33
N ALA A 285 -54.50 -4.63 -4.27
CA ALA A 285 -55.90 -4.20 -4.10
C ALA A 285 -56.91 -5.05 -3.27
N ARG A 286 -57.42 -4.42 -2.19
CA ARG A 286 -58.84 -4.14 -1.79
C ARG A 286 -59.01 -4.11 -0.25
N ALA A 287 -59.10 -2.96 0.43
CA ALA A 287 -60.30 -2.14 0.83
C ALA A 287 -61.26 -2.85 1.84
N ALA A 288 -61.28 -2.56 3.17
CA ALA A 288 -61.87 -1.45 3.99
C ALA A 288 -63.20 -1.89 4.71
N PRO A 289 -63.80 -1.26 5.77
CA PRO A 289 -63.38 -0.36 6.90
C PRO A 289 -64.06 -0.79 8.28
N PRO A 290 -64.47 0.10 9.25
CA PRO A 290 -63.71 0.73 10.36
C PRO A 290 -64.27 0.45 11.81
N VAL A 291 -63.75 1.20 12.81
CA VAL A 291 -64.22 1.46 14.21
C VAL A 291 -63.85 0.39 15.27
N GLY A 292 -63.31 0.65 16.47
CA GLY A 292 -62.88 1.84 17.20
C GLY A 292 -62.27 1.41 18.55
N ASP A 293 -61.71 2.38 19.28
CA ASP A 293 -61.29 2.36 20.69
C ASP A 293 -60.10 1.49 21.16
N GLY A 294 -59.06 2.20 21.60
CA GLY A 294 -58.33 1.85 22.82
C GLY A 294 -57.05 1.02 22.66
N GLN A 295 -55.96 1.62 23.14
CA GLN A 295 -54.73 0.98 23.62
C GLN A 295 -53.66 0.59 22.58
N ALA A 296 -52.43 1.02 22.91
CA ALA A 296 -51.20 0.73 22.18
C ALA A 296 -50.85 -0.77 22.19
N PRO A 297 -50.47 -1.39 21.05
CA PRO A 297 -49.98 -2.75 21.06
C PRO A 297 -48.45 -2.82 21.05
N ILE A 298 -47.97 -3.31 22.19
CA ILE A 298 -46.88 -4.27 22.42
C ILE A 298 -46.47 -5.04 21.14
N GLY A 299 -45.19 -4.97 20.77
CA GLY A 299 -44.59 -5.76 19.70
C GLY A 299 -44.58 -7.28 20.00
N PRO A 300 -44.63 -8.16 18.97
CA PRO A 300 -44.93 -9.56 19.19
C PRO A 300 -43.71 -10.42 19.58
N ALA A 301 -43.98 -11.29 20.55
CA ALA A 301 -43.53 -12.68 20.67
C ALA A 301 -42.03 -12.97 20.89
N THR A 302 -41.63 -12.85 22.16
CA THR A 302 -40.57 -13.64 22.78
C THR A 302 -40.83 -15.15 22.68
N THR A 303 -40.00 -15.89 21.95
CA THR A 303 -39.71 -17.29 22.32
C THR A 303 -38.88 -17.28 23.60
N ARG A 304 -39.54 -17.59 24.72
CA ARG A 304 -38.93 -17.88 26.02
C ARG A 304 -37.99 -19.09 25.88
N GLY A 305 -36.72 -18.84 25.58
CA GLY A 305 -35.63 -19.79 25.76
C GLY A 305 -35.05 -19.62 27.16
N ARG A 306 -35.30 -20.59 28.03
CA ARG A 306 -34.78 -20.71 29.41
C ARG A 306 -33.30 -20.32 29.47
N VAL A 307 -32.94 -19.35 30.31
CA VAL A 307 -31.53 -19.09 30.64
C VAL A 307 -30.98 -20.39 31.25
N PRO A 308 -29.94 -21.00 30.67
CA PRO A 308 -29.37 -22.23 31.22
C PRO A 308 -28.76 -21.97 32.59
N ASP A 309 -28.97 -22.90 33.52
CA ASP A 309 -28.38 -22.84 34.86
C ASP A 309 -26.85 -22.82 34.76
N ALA A 310 -26.19 -22.09 35.68
CA ALA A 310 -24.75 -21.86 35.67
C ALA A 310 -23.95 -23.16 35.60
N ASP A 311 -24.41 -24.21 36.29
CA ASP A 311 -23.80 -25.54 36.31
C ASP A 311 -23.78 -26.21 34.93
N THR A 312 -24.79 -25.95 34.10
CA THR A 312 -24.87 -26.48 32.72
C THR A 312 -23.84 -25.81 31.82
N VAL A 313 -23.61 -24.50 32.03
CA VAL A 313 -22.59 -23.74 31.29
C VAL A 313 -21.19 -24.15 31.72
N ILE A 314 -20.96 -24.40 33.01
CA ILE A 314 -19.66 -24.89 33.51
C ILE A 314 -19.34 -26.27 32.93
N ALA A 315 -20.27 -27.22 32.98
CA ALA A 315 -20.07 -28.57 32.43
C ALA A 315 -19.77 -28.56 30.92
N ALA A 316 -20.41 -27.66 30.15
CA ALA A 316 -20.13 -27.49 28.73
C ALA A 316 -18.76 -26.85 28.48
N MET A 317 -18.33 -25.90 29.32
CA MET A 317 -17.01 -25.27 29.26
C MET A 317 -15.91 -26.29 29.56
N GLU A 318 -16.07 -27.16 30.55
CA GLU A 318 -15.10 -28.22 30.87
C GLU A 318 -14.92 -29.22 29.72
N LYS A 319 -16.03 -29.71 29.15
CA LYS A 319 -15.99 -30.62 27.99
C LYS A 319 -15.33 -30.00 26.75
N CYS A 320 -15.35 -28.67 26.64
CA CYS A 320 -14.82 -27.95 25.48
C CYS A 320 -13.42 -27.34 25.71
N GLY A 321 -12.74 -27.68 26.82
CA GLY A 321 -11.43 -27.11 27.16
C GLY A 321 -11.48 -25.59 27.35
N TRP A 322 -12.57 -25.09 27.96
CA TRP A 322 -12.81 -23.67 28.26
C TRP A 322 -12.88 -22.73 27.04
N VAL A 323 -13.16 -23.27 25.84
CA VAL A 323 -13.39 -22.49 24.62
C VAL A 323 -14.88 -22.10 24.48
N GLN A 324 -15.21 -20.84 24.72
CA GLN A 324 -16.60 -20.32 24.71
C GLN A 324 -17.35 -20.58 23.40
N ALA A 325 -16.68 -20.45 22.24
CA ALA A 325 -17.32 -20.66 20.94
C ALA A 325 -17.72 -22.13 20.72
N LYS A 326 -16.99 -23.09 21.31
CA LYS A 326 -17.34 -24.52 21.24
C LYS A 326 -18.47 -24.84 22.23
N ALA A 327 -18.39 -24.33 23.46
CA ALA A 327 -19.45 -24.50 24.46
C ALA A 327 -20.79 -23.89 24.01
N ALA A 328 -20.75 -22.75 23.32
CA ALA A 328 -21.92 -22.09 22.75
C ALA A 328 -22.63 -22.98 21.70
N ARG A 329 -21.88 -23.61 20.80
CA ARG A 329 -22.44 -24.56 19.82
C ARG A 329 -23.06 -25.79 20.48
N LEU A 330 -22.43 -26.31 21.53
CA LEU A 330 -22.90 -27.49 22.25
C LEU A 330 -24.22 -27.24 22.98
N LEU A 331 -24.45 -26.00 23.44
CA LEU A 331 -25.68 -25.61 24.16
C LEU A 331 -26.72 -24.94 23.26
N GLY A 332 -26.47 -24.78 21.95
CA GLY A 332 -27.38 -24.07 21.04
C GLY A 332 -27.49 -22.57 21.32
N LEU A 333 -26.46 -21.98 21.92
CA LEU A 333 -26.41 -20.59 22.35
C LEU A 333 -25.40 -19.80 21.53
N THR A 334 -25.47 -18.47 21.64
CA THR A 334 -24.43 -17.57 21.11
C THR A 334 -23.25 -17.46 22.08
N PRO A 335 -22.01 -17.23 21.60
CA PRO A 335 -20.86 -16.97 22.47
C PRO A 335 -21.09 -15.80 23.43
N ARG A 336 -21.89 -14.79 23.04
CA ARG A 336 -22.26 -13.66 23.89
C ARG A 336 -23.13 -14.07 25.07
N GLN A 337 -24.05 -15.01 24.89
CA GLN A 337 -24.89 -15.53 25.98
C GLN A 337 -24.05 -16.34 26.99
N ILE A 338 -23.11 -17.15 26.52
CA ILE A 338 -22.16 -17.86 27.40
C ILE A 338 -21.33 -16.84 28.20
N GLY A 339 -20.76 -15.83 27.54
CA GLY A 339 -19.99 -14.78 28.21
C GLY A 339 -20.81 -13.90 29.18
N TYR A 340 -22.13 -13.83 29.00
CA TYR A 340 -23.04 -13.18 29.95
C TYR A 340 -23.26 -14.04 31.20
N VAL A 341 -23.52 -15.34 31.05
CA VAL A 341 -23.72 -16.26 32.19
C VAL A 341 -22.46 -16.37 33.03
N LEU A 342 -21.28 -16.49 32.41
CA LEU A 342 -19.99 -16.55 33.13
C LEU A 342 -19.74 -15.29 33.96
N ARG A 343 -20.02 -14.10 33.41
CA ARG A 343 -19.89 -12.83 34.15
C ARG A 343 -20.91 -12.69 35.26
N LYS A 344 -22.16 -13.10 35.03
CA LYS A 344 -23.23 -13.03 36.02
C LYS A 344 -22.96 -13.91 37.25
N HIS A 345 -22.31 -15.06 37.04
CA HIS A 345 -22.00 -16.03 38.10
C HIS A 345 -20.56 -15.99 38.60
N GLY A 346 -19.75 -15.01 38.15
CA GLY A 346 -18.39 -14.80 38.66
C GLY A 346 -17.40 -15.94 38.35
N ILE A 347 -17.57 -16.64 37.23
CA ILE A 347 -16.74 -17.80 36.87
C ILE A 347 -15.57 -17.35 36.00
N GLU A 348 -14.34 -17.52 36.48
CA GLU A 348 -13.13 -17.23 35.72
C GLU A 348 -12.83 -18.30 34.66
N ILE A 349 -12.42 -17.86 33.48
CA ILE A 349 -12.07 -18.75 32.37
C ILE A 349 -10.69 -19.36 32.64
N LYS A 350 -10.64 -20.66 32.95
CA LYS A 350 -9.36 -21.38 33.04
C LYS A 350 -8.78 -21.53 31.63
N ARG A 351 -7.62 -20.96 31.36
CA ARG A 351 -6.84 -21.30 30.17
C ARG A 351 -6.07 -22.59 30.48
N LEU A 352 -6.50 -23.69 29.87
CA LEU A 352 -5.73 -24.95 29.82
C LEU A 352 -4.69 -24.87 28.70
#